data_AF-A0A351END9-F1
#
_entry.id   AF-A0A351END9-F1
#
_cell.length_a   1.000
_cell.length_b   1.000
_cell.length_c   1.000
_cell.angle_alpha   90.00
_cell.angle_beta   90.00
_cell.angle_gamma   90.00
#
_symmetry.space_group_name_H-M   'P 1'
#
loop_
_entity.id
_entity.type
_entity.pdbx_description
1 polymer ?
#
loop_
_entity_poly.entity_id
_entity_poly.type
_entity_poly.pdbx_seq_one_letter_code
_entity_poly.pdbx_strand_id
1 'polypeptide(L)'
;MEFASSGGMAKRLHAGRAAEGGLTAALLAARGFEGSLDGLAGTYGFCRIFTDEPQLELLTDRLGQRWMLDEVTVKPYAACSDIHPMIQATMQLRSEYQFEPGDIESIELEGPTKAAVQNDMDGTTSVMAAQYSAQFNVAAALISDPIDPDTYQPENICLPQFAALQQKVTSIRAAEEFDATY
;
A
#
# COMPACT_ATOMS: atom_id res chain seq x y z
N MET A 1 4.64 5.20 7.06
CA MET A 1 3.99 6.54 7.02
C MET A 1 3.19 6.73 8.30
N GLU A 2 3.21 7.91 8.91
CA GLU A 2 2.61 8.16 10.25
C GLU A 2 1.12 7.82 10.37
N PHE A 3 0.33 8.05 9.33
CA PHE A 3 -1.08 7.65 9.34
C PHE A 3 -1.25 6.13 9.49
N ALA A 4 -0.36 5.32 8.89
CA ALA A 4 -0.45 3.86 8.93
C ALA A 4 -0.20 3.37 10.36
N SER A 5 0.83 3.91 11.02
CA SER A 5 1.19 3.60 12.40
C SER A 5 0.08 3.97 13.40
N SER A 6 -0.71 5.01 13.10
CA SER A 6 -1.81 5.47 13.95
C SER A 6 -3.19 4.89 13.58
N GLY A 7 -3.31 4.09 12.51
CA GLY A 7 -4.59 3.55 12.05
C GLY A 7 -5.60 4.60 11.56
N GLY A 8 -5.17 5.84 11.29
CA GLY A 8 -6.05 6.97 10.97
C GLY A 8 -6.64 7.00 9.54
N MET A 9 -7.89 7.45 9.39
CA MET A 9 -8.57 7.53 8.08
C MET A 9 -7.98 8.55 7.08
N ALA A 10 -6.99 9.36 7.49
CA ALA A 10 -6.40 10.42 6.67
C ALA A 10 -5.92 9.94 5.30
N LYS A 11 -5.38 8.72 5.19
CA LYS A 11 -4.96 8.11 3.92
C LYS A 11 -6.10 8.05 2.89
N ARG A 12 -7.33 7.78 3.33
CA ARG A 12 -8.51 7.71 2.46
C ARG A 12 -8.91 9.09 1.95
N LEU A 13 -8.63 10.14 2.72
CA LEU A 13 -8.96 11.52 2.38
C LEU A 13 -7.99 12.14 1.37
N HIS A 14 -6.72 11.71 1.32
CA HIS A 14 -5.70 12.31 0.46
C HIS A 14 -6.11 12.39 -1.02
N ALA A 15 -6.62 11.29 -1.59
CA ALA A 15 -7.05 11.26 -2.99
C ALA A 15 -8.27 12.17 -3.23
N GLY A 16 -9.21 12.21 -2.28
CA GLY A 16 -10.38 13.10 -2.35
C GLY A 16 -9.99 14.57 -2.34
N ARG A 17 -9.05 14.96 -1.46
CA ARG A 17 -8.55 16.36 -1.40
C ARG A 17 -7.75 16.74 -2.63
N ALA A 18 -6.96 15.83 -3.19
CA ALA A 18 -6.26 16.06 -4.45
C ALA A 18 -7.25 16.30 -5.61
N ALA A 19 -8.30 15.47 -5.71
CA ALA A 19 -9.34 15.62 -6.72
C ALA A 19 -10.13 16.93 -6.57
N GLU A 20 -10.49 17.30 -5.34
CA GLU A 20 -11.15 18.57 -5.02
C GLU A 20 -10.31 19.78 -5.44
N GLY A 21 -9.01 19.76 -5.13
CA GLY A 21 -8.06 20.81 -5.50
C GLY A 21 -7.95 20.96 -7.02
N GLY A 22 -7.79 19.85 -7.76
CA GLY A 22 -7.71 19.86 -9.22
C GLY A 22 -8.98 20.40 -9.88
N LEU A 23 -10.17 19.95 -9.43
CA LEU A 23 -11.44 20.43 -9.93
C LEU A 23 -11.62 21.94 -9.68
N THR A 24 -11.29 22.39 -8.46
CA THR A 24 -11.39 23.80 -8.08
C THR A 24 -10.49 24.67 -8.96
N ALA A 25 -9.23 24.26 -9.17
CA ALA A 25 -8.28 24.98 -10.02
C ALA A 25 -8.78 25.10 -11.47
N ALA A 26 -9.28 24.00 -12.06
CA ALA A 26 -9.81 24.01 -13.41
C ALA A 26 -11.05 24.93 -13.55
N LEU A 27 -11.95 24.91 -12.56
CA LEU A 27 -13.16 25.74 -12.55
C LEU A 27 -12.87 27.23 -12.36
N LEU A 28 -11.82 27.57 -11.61
CA LEU A 28 -11.34 28.94 -11.46
C LEU A 28 -10.74 29.45 -12.77
N ALA A 29 -9.83 28.68 -13.36
CA ALA A 29 -9.20 29.03 -14.64
C ALA A 29 -10.25 29.22 -15.75
N ALA A 30 -11.26 28.34 -15.82
CA ALA A 30 -12.36 28.45 -16.77
C ALA A 30 -13.20 29.73 -16.62
N ARG A 31 -13.14 30.41 -15.46
CA ARG A 31 -13.82 31.68 -15.18
C ARG A 31 -12.89 32.88 -15.27
N GLY A 32 -11.69 32.72 -15.81
CA GLY A 32 -10.71 33.79 -15.98
C GLY A 32 -9.94 34.16 -14.71
N PHE A 33 -9.92 33.28 -13.70
CA PHE A 33 -9.03 33.48 -12.56
C PHE A 33 -7.58 33.21 -12.99
N GLU A 34 -6.70 34.18 -12.77
CA GLU A 34 -5.30 34.13 -13.20
C GLU A 34 -4.40 33.49 -12.13
N GLY A 35 -3.36 32.79 -12.58
CA GLY A 35 -2.34 32.17 -11.73
C GLY A 35 -0.99 32.09 -12.46
N SER A 36 0.02 31.49 -11.82
CA SER A 36 1.33 31.30 -12.45
C SER A 36 1.22 30.38 -13.67
N LEU A 37 1.78 30.81 -14.80
CA LEU A 37 1.86 29.99 -16.02
C LEU A 37 2.95 28.91 -15.95
N ASP A 38 3.88 29.01 -15.00
CA ASP A 38 4.96 28.05 -14.78
C ASP A 38 5.03 27.60 -13.31
N GLY A 39 3.87 27.20 -12.78
CA GLY A 39 3.72 26.79 -11.38
C GLY A 39 4.43 25.48 -11.02
N LEU A 40 4.79 24.65 -12.02
CA LEU A 40 5.45 23.36 -11.79
C LEU A 40 6.97 23.46 -11.88
N ALA A 41 7.50 23.99 -12.98
CA ALA A 41 8.93 23.92 -13.34
C ALA A 41 9.71 25.22 -13.08
N GLY A 42 9.01 26.34 -12.93
CA GLY A 42 9.59 27.66 -12.73
C GLY A 42 10.51 27.75 -11.51
N THR A 43 11.23 28.86 -11.39
CA THR A 43 12.23 29.08 -10.32
C THR A 43 11.67 28.82 -8.91
N TYR A 44 10.40 29.15 -8.69
CA TYR A 44 9.68 28.91 -7.43
C TYR A 44 8.56 27.86 -7.59
N GLY A 45 8.70 26.98 -8.58
CA GLY A 45 7.70 25.98 -8.94
C GLY A 45 7.69 24.76 -8.00
N PHE A 46 6.58 24.02 -8.04
CA PHE A 46 6.34 22.85 -7.20
C PHE A 46 7.52 21.86 -7.19
N CYS A 47 8.05 21.49 -8.35
CA CYS A 47 9.11 20.48 -8.43
C CYS A 47 10.37 20.87 -7.65
N ARG A 48 10.70 22.17 -7.58
CA ARG A 48 11.89 22.67 -6.87
C ARG A 48 11.66 22.84 -5.37
N ILE A 49 10.40 22.89 -4.93
CA ILE A 49 10.02 23.03 -3.52
C ILE A 49 10.03 21.66 -2.83
N PHE A 50 9.64 20.61 -3.55
CA PHE A 50 9.44 19.27 -2.98
C PHE A 50 10.60 18.30 -3.20
N THR A 51 11.61 18.67 -3.99
CA THR A 51 12.85 17.88 -4.15
C THR A 51 14.05 18.78 -4.42
N ASP A 52 15.20 18.38 -3.91
CA ASP A 52 16.49 19.04 -4.17
C ASP A 52 17.02 18.74 -5.59
N GLU A 53 16.56 17.65 -6.21
CA GLU A 53 17.00 17.18 -7.53
C GLU A 53 15.80 17.01 -8.50
N PRO A 54 15.20 18.11 -8.98
CA PRO A 54 14.04 18.05 -9.87
C PRO A 54 14.43 17.59 -11.29
N GLN A 55 13.90 16.44 -11.70
CA GLN A 55 14.02 15.90 -13.07
C GLN A 55 12.84 16.37 -13.94
N LEU A 56 12.89 17.64 -14.36
CA LEU A 56 11.78 18.30 -15.06
C LEU A 56 11.46 17.68 -16.42
N GLU A 57 12.45 17.07 -17.07
CA GLU A 57 12.32 16.34 -18.32
C GLU A 57 11.27 15.21 -18.24
N LEU A 58 11.11 14.59 -17.06
CA LEU A 58 10.13 13.52 -16.84
C LEU A 58 8.69 13.99 -16.95
N LEU A 59 8.40 15.28 -16.78
CA LEU A 59 7.05 15.83 -16.91
C LEU A 59 6.47 15.64 -18.31
N THR A 60 7.34 15.56 -19.32
CA THR A 60 6.96 15.46 -20.74
C THR A 60 7.54 14.24 -21.44
N ASP A 61 8.23 13.35 -20.72
CA ASP A 61 8.80 12.13 -21.29
C ASP A 61 7.70 11.32 -22.01
N ARG A 62 7.92 11.08 -23.30
CA ARG A 62 7.02 10.32 -24.17
C ARG A 62 5.55 10.77 -24.11
N LEU A 63 5.29 12.05 -23.86
CA LEU A 63 3.93 12.59 -23.87
C LEU A 63 3.27 12.36 -25.23
N GLY A 64 2.06 11.81 -25.22
CA GLY A 64 1.33 11.41 -26.43
C GLY A 64 1.79 10.09 -27.07
N GLN A 65 2.83 9.44 -26.54
CA GLN A 65 3.34 8.15 -27.01
C GLN A 65 3.22 7.03 -25.96
N ARG A 66 3.43 7.36 -24.68
CA ARG A 66 3.28 6.45 -23.54
C ARG A 66 2.09 6.88 -22.70
N TRP A 67 1.20 5.94 -22.38
CA TRP A 67 0.06 6.18 -21.51
C TRP A 67 0.27 5.45 -20.19
N MET A 68 0.34 6.19 -19.09
CA MET A 68 0.49 5.57 -17.75
C MET A 68 -0.71 4.68 -17.36
N LEU A 69 -1.85 4.84 -18.04
CA LEU A 69 -3.01 3.97 -17.86
C LEU A 69 -2.69 2.49 -18.13
N ASP A 70 -1.85 2.22 -19.13
CA ASP A 70 -1.46 0.86 -19.51
C ASP A 70 -0.50 0.22 -18.48
N GLU A 71 0.02 1.01 -17.55
CA GLU A 71 0.96 0.60 -16.50
C GLU A 71 0.30 0.57 -15.11
N VAL A 72 -1.02 0.78 -15.03
CA VAL A 72 -1.75 0.69 -13.77
C VAL A 72 -1.93 -0.77 -13.37
N THR A 73 -1.41 -1.12 -12.21
CA THR A 73 -1.66 -2.42 -11.58
C THR A 73 -3.00 -2.41 -10.82
N VAL A 74 -3.88 -3.34 -11.17
CA VAL A 74 -5.07 -3.64 -10.36
C VAL A 74 -4.66 -4.57 -9.22
N LYS A 75 -4.89 -4.14 -7.99
CA LYS A 75 -4.52 -4.90 -6.80
C LYS A 75 -5.41 -6.14 -6.65
N PRO A 76 -4.84 -7.35 -6.54
CA PRO A 76 -5.63 -8.56 -6.27
C PRO A 76 -6.11 -8.63 -4.81
N TYR A 77 -5.37 -8.02 -3.88
CA TYR A 77 -5.67 -8.06 -2.44
C TYR A 77 -5.98 -6.67 -1.90
N ALA A 78 -6.88 -6.59 -0.92
CA ALA A 78 -7.25 -5.33 -0.25
C ALA A 78 -6.21 -4.85 0.77
N ALA A 79 -4.92 -5.11 0.52
CA ALA A 79 -3.77 -4.83 1.39
C ALA A 79 -2.74 -3.89 0.72
N CYS A 80 -1.73 -3.45 1.50
CA CYS A 80 -0.54 -2.77 1.00
C CYS A 80 0.15 -3.64 -0.07
N SER A 81 0.57 -3.03 -1.19
CA SER A 81 1.19 -3.78 -2.30
C SER A 81 2.46 -4.49 -1.89
N ASP A 82 3.20 -3.90 -0.94
CA ASP A 82 4.46 -4.42 -0.41
C ASP A 82 4.27 -5.78 0.30
N ILE A 83 3.05 -6.16 0.64
CA ILE A 83 2.69 -7.41 1.32
C ILE A 83 2.14 -8.46 0.33
N HIS A 84 1.77 -8.07 -0.90
CA HIS A 84 1.11 -8.97 -1.86
C HIS A 84 1.91 -10.23 -2.17
N PRO A 85 3.25 -10.19 -2.34
CA PRO A 85 4.04 -11.41 -2.55
C PRO A 85 3.92 -12.39 -1.37
N MET A 86 3.88 -11.90 -0.13
CA MET A 86 3.77 -12.72 1.08
C MET A 86 2.39 -13.40 1.17
N ILE A 87 1.33 -12.67 0.82
CA ILE A 87 -0.04 -13.22 0.73
C ILE A 87 -0.08 -14.33 -0.30
N GLN A 88 0.42 -14.05 -1.51
CA GLN A 88 0.45 -15.00 -2.62
C GLN A 88 1.24 -16.27 -2.26
N ALA A 89 2.43 -16.12 -1.68
CA ALA A 89 3.27 -17.24 -1.27
C ALA A 89 2.57 -18.10 -0.20
N THR A 90 1.91 -17.46 0.77
CA THR A 90 1.16 -18.17 1.82
C THR A 90 0.01 -19.00 1.21
N MET A 91 -0.76 -18.42 0.30
CA MET A 91 -1.84 -19.13 -0.39
C MET A 91 -1.32 -20.30 -1.24
N GLN A 92 -0.18 -20.11 -1.91
CA GLN A 92 0.48 -21.16 -2.70
C GLN A 92 0.95 -22.31 -1.81
N LEU A 93 1.65 -22.03 -0.72
CA LEU A 93 2.12 -23.05 0.22
C LEU A 93 0.95 -23.83 0.82
N ARG A 94 -0.12 -23.15 1.25
CA ARG A 94 -1.32 -23.81 1.77
C ARG A 94 -1.96 -24.72 0.72
N SER A 95 -2.03 -24.29 -0.53
CA SER A 95 -2.57 -25.08 -1.64
C SER A 95 -1.71 -26.31 -1.96
N GLU A 96 -0.38 -26.14 -1.99
CA GLU A 96 0.58 -27.19 -2.35
C GLU A 96 0.71 -28.27 -1.27
N TYR A 97 0.81 -27.86 0.00
CA TYR A 97 1.11 -28.76 1.12
C TYR A 97 -0.13 -29.16 1.93
N GLN A 98 -1.28 -28.51 1.71
CA GLN A 98 -2.58 -28.85 2.32
C GLN A 98 -2.54 -28.98 3.86
N PHE A 99 -1.78 -28.13 4.54
CA PHE A 99 -1.74 -28.07 6.00
C PHE A 99 -2.86 -27.20 6.56
N GLU A 100 -3.24 -27.48 7.81
CA GLU A 100 -4.20 -26.68 8.56
C GLU A 100 -3.46 -25.59 9.37
N PRO A 101 -4.12 -24.45 9.69
CA PRO A 101 -3.51 -23.40 10.50
C PRO A 101 -2.99 -23.87 11.88
N GLY A 102 -3.56 -24.96 12.41
CA GLY A 102 -3.13 -25.59 13.66
C GLY A 102 -1.79 -26.32 13.57
N ASP A 103 -1.35 -26.69 12.36
CA ASP A 103 -0.09 -27.40 12.12
C ASP A 103 1.12 -26.45 12.09
N ILE A 104 0.88 -25.15 12.01
CA ILE A 104 1.92 -24.13 11.88
C ILE A 104 2.50 -23.83 13.25
N GLU A 105 3.79 -24.05 13.46
CA GLU A 105 4.48 -23.64 14.69
C GLU A 105 4.86 -22.15 14.63
N SER A 106 5.56 -21.75 13.57
CA SER A 106 6.04 -20.39 13.32
C SER A 106 6.02 -20.05 11.82
N ILE A 107 6.07 -18.75 11.52
CA ILE A 107 6.13 -18.18 10.17
C ILE A 107 7.24 -17.13 10.17
N GLU A 108 8.17 -17.27 9.23
CA GLU A 108 9.20 -16.27 8.97
C GLU A 108 8.97 -15.72 7.57
N LEU A 109 8.88 -14.39 7.46
CA LEU A 109 8.66 -13.71 6.18
C LEU A 109 9.97 -13.11 5.70
N GLU A 110 10.18 -13.14 4.39
CA GLU A 110 11.24 -12.40 3.71
C GLU A 110 10.62 -11.57 2.59
N GLY A 111 11.10 -10.34 2.40
CA GLY A 111 10.55 -9.42 1.42
C GLY A 111 11.37 -8.16 1.22
N PRO A 112 10.86 -7.17 0.46
CA PRO A 112 11.52 -5.90 0.27
C PRO A 112 11.78 -5.18 1.59
N THR A 113 12.87 -4.42 1.67
CA THR A 113 13.24 -3.61 2.84
C THR A 113 12.08 -2.73 3.30
N LYS A 114 11.33 -2.16 2.34
CA LYS A 114 10.17 -1.32 2.66
C LYS A 114 9.07 -2.07 3.40
N ALA A 115 8.79 -3.33 3.04
CA ALA A 115 7.79 -4.16 3.71
C ALA A 115 8.23 -4.49 5.14
N ALA A 116 9.48 -4.92 5.31
CA ALA A 116 10.04 -5.23 6.63
C ALA A 116 10.03 -4.02 7.57
N VAL A 117 10.28 -2.81 7.05
CA VAL A 117 10.30 -1.58 7.86
C VAL A 117 8.92 -1.00 8.14
N GLN A 118 7.97 -1.10 7.20
CA GLN A 118 6.70 -0.36 7.28
C GLN A 118 5.47 -1.22 7.55
N ASN A 119 5.58 -2.55 7.44
CA ASN A 119 4.45 -3.48 7.52
C ASN A 119 4.59 -4.53 8.64
N ASP A 120 5.64 -4.43 9.45
CA ASP A 120 5.78 -5.16 10.72
C ASP A 120 4.97 -4.44 11.81
N MET A 121 3.70 -4.84 11.99
CA MET A 121 2.79 -4.20 12.94
C MET A 121 1.59 -5.09 13.30
N ASP A 122 0.94 -4.81 14.44
CA ASP A 122 -0.32 -5.46 14.81
C ASP A 122 -1.48 -4.97 13.94
N GLY A 123 -2.05 -5.89 13.14
CA GLY A 123 -3.15 -5.58 12.24
C GLY A 123 -4.54 -5.61 12.87
N THR A 124 -4.69 -6.04 14.13
CA THR A 124 -6.01 -6.23 14.77
C THR A 124 -6.60 -4.95 15.35
N THR A 125 -5.87 -3.83 15.30
CA THR A 125 -6.21 -2.57 15.98
C THR A 125 -7.16 -1.67 15.20
N SER A 126 -7.14 -1.76 13.87
CA SER A 126 -8.00 -0.96 12.98
C SER A 126 -8.00 -1.55 11.58
N VAL A 127 -9.00 -1.19 10.76
CA VAL A 127 -9.06 -1.62 9.35
C VAL A 127 -7.79 -1.24 8.60
N MET A 128 -7.25 -0.04 8.83
CA MET A 128 -6.02 0.35 8.14
C MET A 128 -4.80 -0.42 8.65
N ALA A 129 -4.71 -0.68 9.94
CA ALA A 129 -3.65 -1.53 10.47
C ALA A 129 -3.72 -2.94 9.85
N ALA A 130 -4.91 -3.54 9.74
CA ALA A 130 -5.11 -4.82 9.07
C ALA A 130 -4.61 -4.81 7.62
N GLN A 131 -4.88 -3.74 6.87
CA GLN A 131 -4.46 -3.60 5.47
C GLN A 131 -2.95 -3.34 5.31
N TYR A 132 -2.25 -2.90 6.37
CA TYR A 132 -0.82 -2.59 6.36
C TYR A 132 0.03 -3.55 7.20
N SER A 133 -0.56 -4.52 7.91
CA SER A 133 0.15 -5.53 8.68
C SER A 133 0.43 -6.76 7.83
N ALA A 134 1.70 -7.11 7.63
CA ALA A 134 2.04 -8.35 6.94
C ALA A 134 1.55 -9.57 7.72
N GLN A 135 1.66 -9.51 9.06
CA GLN A 135 1.24 -10.59 9.95
C GLN A 135 -0.25 -10.89 9.82
N PHE A 136 -1.09 -9.84 9.85
CA PHE A 136 -2.53 -10.00 9.69
C PHE A 136 -2.88 -10.56 8.31
N ASN A 137 -2.25 -10.06 7.24
CA ASN A 137 -2.58 -10.51 5.89
C ASN A 137 -2.11 -11.94 5.59
N VAL A 138 -1.01 -12.38 6.18
CA VAL A 138 -0.59 -13.79 6.15
C VAL A 138 -1.57 -14.66 6.95
N ALA A 139 -2.01 -14.21 8.13
CA ALA A 139 -3.07 -14.90 8.87
C ALA A 139 -4.37 -14.97 8.04
N ALA A 140 -4.77 -13.88 7.38
CA ALA A 140 -5.94 -13.84 6.51
C ALA A 140 -5.83 -14.83 5.34
N ALA A 141 -4.68 -14.96 4.70
CA ALA A 141 -4.45 -15.96 3.66
C ALA A 141 -4.61 -17.42 4.14
N LEU A 142 -4.43 -17.66 5.45
CA LEU A 142 -4.53 -19.00 6.04
C LEU A 142 -5.97 -19.37 6.44
N ILE A 143 -6.74 -18.43 6.99
CA ILE A 143 -8.06 -18.70 7.58
C ILE A 143 -9.23 -17.96 6.95
N SER A 144 -8.99 -17.08 5.99
CA SER A 144 -10.00 -16.23 5.36
C SER A 144 -9.64 -15.94 3.90
N ASP A 145 -10.18 -14.87 3.33
CA ASP A 145 -9.87 -14.43 1.96
C ASP A 145 -9.38 -12.97 1.94
N PRO A 146 -8.09 -12.70 1.68
CA PRO A 146 -7.55 -11.34 1.58
C PRO A 146 -8.04 -10.55 0.35
N ILE A 147 -8.76 -11.21 -0.57
CA ILE A 147 -9.44 -10.57 -1.71
C ILE A 147 -10.78 -9.98 -1.26
N ASP A 148 -11.47 -10.65 -0.33
CA ASP A 148 -12.79 -10.27 0.15
C ASP A 148 -12.70 -9.08 1.11
N PRO A 149 -13.33 -7.93 0.80
CA PRO A 149 -13.41 -6.79 1.71
C PRO A 149 -14.00 -7.14 3.08
N ASP A 150 -14.87 -8.16 3.16
CA ASP A 150 -15.50 -8.56 4.40
C ASP A 150 -14.48 -9.06 5.43
N THR A 151 -13.35 -9.62 5.00
CA THR A 151 -12.21 -10.00 5.87
C THR A 151 -11.70 -8.83 6.71
N TYR A 152 -11.80 -7.61 6.18
CA TYR A 152 -11.24 -6.40 6.80
C TYR A 152 -12.28 -5.58 7.58
N GLN A 153 -13.51 -6.09 7.77
CA GLN A 153 -14.51 -5.39 8.58
C GLN A 153 -14.06 -5.31 10.04
N PRO A 154 -14.34 -4.20 10.76
CA PRO A 154 -13.92 -4.03 12.16
C PRO A 154 -14.26 -5.19 13.10
N GLU A 155 -15.42 -5.81 12.90
CA GLU A 155 -15.89 -6.98 13.65
C GLU A 155 -15.13 -8.28 13.34
N ASN A 156 -14.52 -8.38 12.16
CA ASN A 156 -13.80 -9.57 11.71
C ASN A 156 -12.32 -9.49 12.08
N ILE A 157 -11.70 -8.30 11.92
CA ILE A 157 -10.26 -8.13 12.20
C ILE A 157 -9.90 -8.35 13.68
N CYS A 158 -10.87 -8.21 14.59
CA CYS A 158 -10.68 -8.39 16.03
C CYS A 158 -10.95 -9.83 16.51
N LEU A 159 -11.30 -10.75 15.60
CA LEU A 159 -11.54 -12.14 15.98
C LEU A 159 -10.26 -12.79 16.52
N PRO A 160 -10.33 -13.55 17.63
CA PRO A 160 -9.13 -14.09 18.32
C PRO A 160 -8.22 -14.96 17.45
N GLN A 161 -8.80 -15.64 16.46
CA GLN A 161 -8.08 -16.47 15.50
C GLN A 161 -7.05 -15.69 14.65
N PHE A 162 -7.34 -14.44 14.29
CA PHE A 162 -6.38 -13.57 13.59
C PHE A 162 -5.21 -13.21 14.51
N ALA A 163 -5.51 -12.77 15.73
CA ALA A 163 -4.48 -12.44 16.72
C ALA A 163 -3.55 -13.63 16.99
N ALA A 164 -4.11 -14.83 17.15
CA ALA A 164 -3.35 -16.05 17.40
C ALA A 164 -2.43 -16.44 16.24
N LEU A 165 -2.90 -16.31 14.98
CA LEU A 165 -2.09 -16.62 13.80
C LEU A 165 -1.05 -15.56 13.49
N GLN A 166 -1.38 -14.27 13.63
CA GLN A 166 -0.41 -13.19 13.40
C GLN A 166 0.79 -13.32 14.37
N GLN A 167 0.56 -13.78 15.61
CA GLN A 167 1.63 -14.00 16.60
C GLN A 167 2.59 -15.12 16.21
N LYS A 168 2.20 -16.01 15.29
CA LYS A 168 3.12 -17.02 14.73
C LYS A 168 4.09 -16.42 13.73
N VAL A 169 3.84 -15.21 13.21
CA VAL A 169 4.81 -14.48 12.39
C VAL A 169 5.86 -13.87 13.31
N THR A 170 7.02 -14.53 13.38
CA THR A 170 8.09 -14.18 14.35
C THR A 170 9.10 -13.18 13.80
N SER A 171 9.18 -13.05 12.47
CA SER A 171 10.08 -12.10 11.83
C SER A 171 9.63 -11.72 10.42
N ILE A 172 10.01 -10.51 10.01
CA ILE A 172 9.96 -10.05 8.63
C ILE A 172 11.35 -9.53 8.28
N ARG A 173 12.08 -10.27 7.44
CA ARG A 173 13.44 -9.93 7.04
C ARG A 173 13.46 -9.24 5.69
N ALA A 174 14.30 -8.21 5.59
CA ALA A 174 14.63 -7.61 4.30
C ALA A 174 15.60 -8.53 3.55
N ALA A 175 15.35 -8.73 2.26
CA ALA A 175 16.31 -9.38 1.36
C ALA A 175 16.51 -8.53 0.11
N GLU A 176 17.79 -8.29 -0.23
CA GLU A 176 18.21 -7.41 -1.33
C GLU A 176 17.66 -7.86 -2.69
N GLU A 177 17.50 -9.17 -2.89
CA GLU A 177 16.93 -9.74 -4.11
C GLU A 177 15.49 -9.29 -4.37
N PHE A 178 14.71 -8.99 -3.33
CA PHE A 178 13.34 -8.48 -3.48
C PHE A 178 13.30 -6.97 -3.72
N ASP A 179 14.27 -6.22 -3.20
CA ASP A 179 14.40 -4.78 -3.46
C ASP A 179 14.70 -4.50 -4.94
N ALA A 180 15.45 -5.40 -5.61
CA ALA A 180 15.77 -5.27 -7.03
C ALA A 180 14.56 -5.44 -7.97
N THR A 181 13.47 -6.01 -7.46
CA THR A 181 12.22 -6.24 -8.22
C THR A 181 11.16 -5.16 -7.97
N TYR A 182 11.47 -4.20 -7.11
CA TYR A 182 10.56 -3.17 -6.61
C TYR A 182 10.71 -1.82 -7.31
#